data_AF-A0A821WBW1-F1
#
_entry.id   AF-A0A821WBW1-F1
#
_cell.length_a   1.000
_cell.length_b   1.000
_cell.length_c   1.000
_cell.angle_alpha   90.00
_cell.angle_beta   90.00
_cell.angle_gamma   90.00
#
_symmetry.space_group_name_H-M   'P 1'
#
loop_
_entity.id
_entity.type
_entity.pdbx_description
1 polymer ?
#
loop_
_entity_poly.entity_id
_entity_poly.type
_entity_poly.pdbx_seq_one_letter_code
_entity_poly.pdbx_strand_id
1 'polypeptide(L)'
;SPKDDSFEGFPPLYITAGTNEISIDAIRDMSEKMRSTGVEVILDEGEGLMHTYALFDLWSLQSRCVQEKIRQWIREQLLIGMQSTSKLNTVTINPKCI
;
A
#
# COMPACT_ATOMS: atom_id res chain seq x y z
N SER A 1 4.76 21.49 -2.12
CA SER A 1 5.05 20.07 -1.84
C SER A 1 3.89 19.25 -2.42
N PRO A 2 4.00 17.97 -2.81
CA PRO A 2 2.89 17.23 -3.44
C PRO A 2 1.57 17.26 -2.65
N LYS A 3 1.64 17.46 -1.32
CA LYS A 3 0.48 17.71 -0.45
C LYS A 3 -0.35 18.94 -0.85
N ASP A 4 0.20 19.88 -1.61
CA ASP A 4 -0.41 21.16 -2.01
C ASP A 4 -0.99 21.11 -3.44
N ASP A 5 -0.67 20.08 -4.23
CA ASP A 5 -1.16 19.90 -5.59
C ASP A 5 -2.54 19.20 -5.62
N SER A 6 -3.16 19.16 -6.81
CA SER A 6 -4.34 18.34 -7.09
C SER A 6 -3.94 16.88 -7.32
N PHE A 7 -4.70 15.96 -6.73
CA PHE A 7 -4.54 14.52 -6.91
C PHE A 7 -5.54 13.92 -7.92
N GLU A 8 -6.30 14.77 -8.61
CA GLU A 8 -7.23 14.31 -9.65
C GLU A 8 -6.51 13.53 -10.75
N GLY A 9 -7.05 12.36 -11.11
CA GLY A 9 -6.49 11.50 -12.15
C GLY A 9 -5.26 10.69 -11.73
N PHE A 10 -4.86 10.72 -10.45
CA PHE A 10 -3.83 9.81 -9.95
C PHE A 10 -4.27 8.33 -10.06
N PRO A 11 -3.33 7.40 -10.28
CA PRO A 11 -3.63 5.98 -10.25
C PRO A 11 -3.99 5.54 -8.82
N PRO A 12 -4.60 4.34 -8.65
CA PRO A 12 -4.74 3.72 -7.34
C PRO A 12 -3.39 3.61 -6.62
N LEU A 13 -3.41 3.80 -5.29
CA LEU A 13 -2.20 3.84 -4.46
C LEU A 13 -2.29 2.85 -3.31
N TYR A 14 -1.19 2.13 -3.06
CA TYR A 14 -0.97 1.35 -1.84
C TYR A 14 0.17 1.97 -1.05
N ILE A 15 -0.18 2.59 0.07
CA ILE A 15 0.74 3.31 0.96
C ILE A 15 0.99 2.43 2.19
N THR A 16 2.27 2.29 2.56
CA THR A 16 2.66 1.65 3.82
C THR A 16 3.27 2.70 4.73
N ALA A 17 2.93 2.64 6.01
CA ALA A 17 3.43 3.56 7.02
C ALA A 17 3.56 2.83 8.35
N GLY A 18 4.56 3.18 9.15
CA GLY A 18 4.72 2.66 10.50
C GLY A 18 4.11 3.62 11.49
N THR A 19 3.33 3.17 12.49
CA THR A 19 2.70 4.10 13.44
C THR A 19 3.71 4.74 14.41
N ASN A 20 4.93 4.22 14.48
CA ASN A 20 6.05 4.80 15.23
C ASN A 20 7.03 5.55 14.30
N GLU A 21 6.51 6.46 13.47
CA GLU A 21 7.30 7.36 12.63
C GLU A 21 6.79 8.80 12.69
N ILE A 22 7.68 9.78 12.53
CA ILE A 22 7.34 11.21 12.63
C ILE A 22 6.35 11.69 11.55
N SER A 23 6.28 10.97 10.43
CA SER A 23 5.49 11.36 9.26
C SER A 23 4.07 10.80 9.27
N ILE A 24 3.67 10.00 10.26
CA ILE A 24 2.43 9.22 10.21
C ILE A 24 1.19 10.10 10.02
N ASP A 25 1.09 11.21 10.74
CA ASP A 25 -0.06 12.11 10.64
C ASP A 25 -0.11 12.80 9.27
N ALA A 26 1.05 13.22 8.74
CA ALA A 26 1.12 13.79 7.39
C ALA A 26 0.76 12.77 6.29
N ILE A 27 1.08 11.48 6.49
CA ILE A 27 0.72 10.39 5.58
C ILE A 27 -0.80 10.15 5.63
N ARG A 28 -1.41 10.15 6.82
CA ARG A 28 -2.87 10.04 6.99
C ARG A 28 -3.59 11.20 6.30
N ASP A 29 -3.18 12.43 6.58
CA ASP A 29 -3.75 13.64 5.98
C ASP A 29 -3.66 13.61 4.44
N MET A 30 -2.50 13.21 3.90
CA MET A 30 -2.32 13.09 2.46
C MET A 30 -3.22 12.00 1.86
N SER A 31 -3.34 10.86 2.54
CA SER A 31 -4.19 9.74 2.11
C SER A 31 -5.66 10.15 2.06
N GLU A 32 -6.14 10.87 3.07
CA GLU A 32 -7.50 11.42 3.10
C GLU A 32 -7.73 12.45 1.99
N LYS A 33 -6.77 13.36 1.78
CA LYS A 33 -6.85 14.35 0.70
C LYS A 33 -6.94 13.68 -0.66
N MET A 34 -6.14 12.64 -0.93
CA MET A 34 -6.21 11.86 -2.18
C MET A 34 -7.55 11.13 -2.34
N ARG A 35 -8.08 10.51 -1.28
CA ARG A 35 -9.41 9.89 -1.32
C ARG A 35 -10.50 10.91 -1.67
N SER A 36 -10.38 12.13 -1.16
CA SER A 36 -11.37 13.20 -1.40
C SER A 36 -11.43 13.65 -2.88
N THR A 37 -10.38 13.40 -3.66
CA THR A 37 -10.35 13.67 -5.12
C THR A 37 -10.77 12.45 -5.95
N GLY A 38 -11.32 11.41 -5.32
CA GLY A 38 -11.77 10.18 -5.99
C GLY A 38 -10.68 9.15 -6.28
N VAL A 39 -9.45 9.35 -5.78
CA VAL A 39 -8.36 8.38 -5.93
C VAL A 39 -8.59 7.21 -4.98
N GLU A 40 -8.48 5.98 -5.48
CA GLU A 40 -8.45 4.80 -4.63
C GLU A 40 -7.12 4.74 -3.88
N VAL A 41 -7.18 4.79 -2.55
CA VAL A 41 -6.01 4.70 -1.69
C VAL A 41 -6.19 3.54 -0.72
N ILE A 42 -5.15 2.76 -0.51
CA ILE A 42 -5.02 1.84 0.62
C ILE A 42 -3.89 2.38 1.49
N LEU A 43 -4.17 2.59 2.77
CA LEU A 43 -3.16 2.93 3.77
C LEU A 43 -3.04 1.74 4.72
N ASP A 44 -1.94 0.98 4.61
CA ASP A 44 -1.61 -0.18 5.44
C ASP A 44 -0.64 0.26 6.54
N GLU A 45 -1.19 0.50 7.73
CA GLU A 45 -0.42 0.96 8.89
C GLU A 45 0.14 -0.22 9.69
N GLY A 46 1.45 -0.23 9.85
CA GLY A 46 2.18 -1.15 10.70
C GLY A 46 2.23 -0.67 12.14
N GLU A 47 1.43 -1.27 13.02
CA GLU A 47 1.37 -0.86 14.42
C GLU A 47 2.71 -1.04 15.14
N GLY A 48 3.21 0.04 15.75
CA GLY A 48 4.50 0.12 16.44
C GLY A 48 5.72 0.06 15.51
N LEU A 49 5.52 -0.02 14.19
CA LEU A 49 6.60 -0.15 13.22
C LEU A 49 7.22 1.21 12.90
N MET A 50 8.50 1.16 12.54
CA MET A 50 9.29 2.35 12.22
C MET A 50 9.15 2.75 10.75
N HIS A 51 9.75 3.91 10.43
CA HIS A 51 9.87 4.40 9.07
C HIS A 51 10.42 3.34 8.11
N THR A 52 9.77 3.17 6.96
CA THR A 52 10.17 2.23 5.90
C THR A 52 10.34 0.77 6.36
N TYR A 53 9.57 0.33 7.37
CA TYR A 53 9.67 -1.04 7.90
C TYR A 53 9.57 -2.11 6.81
N ALA A 54 8.83 -1.89 5.72
CA ALA A 54 8.68 -2.81 4.60
C ALA A 54 10.02 -3.28 3.98
N LEU A 55 11.11 -2.50 4.13
CA LEU A 55 12.43 -2.85 3.58
C LEU A 55 13.22 -3.88 4.41
N PHE A 56 12.76 -4.20 5.62
CA PHE A 56 13.50 -5.05 6.56
C PHE A 56 13.02 -6.51 6.57
N ASP A 57 12.66 -7.05 5.40
CA ASP A 57 12.11 -8.40 5.26
C ASP A 57 13.04 -9.51 5.77
N LEU A 58 14.35 -9.35 5.65
CA LEU A 58 15.31 -10.31 6.21
C LEU A 58 15.16 -10.47 7.73
N TRP A 59 14.83 -9.41 8.45
CA TRP A 59 14.85 -9.35 9.91
C TRP A 59 13.47 -9.30 10.57
N SER A 60 12.42 -8.93 9.83
CA SER A 60 11.07 -8.74 10.37
C SER A 60 10.04 -9.54 9.58
N LEU A 61 9.28 -10.36 10.29
CA LEU A 61 8.14 -11.08 9.72
C LEU A 61 7.05 -10.12 9.23
N GLN A 62 6.80 -9.03 9.96
CA GLN A 62 5.84 -8.01 9.56
C GLN A 62 6.26 -7.35 8.23
N SER A 63 7.57 -7.13 8.04
CA SER A 63 8.13 -6.63 6.79
C SER A 63 7.95 -7.62 5.63
N ARG A 64 8.18 -8.92 5.85
CA ARG A 64 7.88 -9.95 4.83
C ARG A 64 6.41 -9.97 4.46
N CYS A 65 5.54 -9.84 5.46
CA CYS A 65 4.10 -9.88 5.24
C CYS A 65 3.59 -8.68 4.46
N VAL A 66 4.04 -7.46 4.78
CA VAL A 66 3.66 -6.29 3.99
C VAL A 66 4.21 -6.36 2.57
N GLN A 67 5.42 -6.90 2.37
CA GLN A 67 5.96 -7.11 1.02
C GLN A 67 5.10 -8.09 0.20
N GLU A 68 4.55 -9.14 0.83
CA GLU A 68 3.65 -10.04 0.11
C GLU A 68 2.29 -9.39 -0.20
N LYS A 69 1.74 -8.57 0.72
CA LYS A 69 0.55 -7.76 0.42
C LYS A 69 0.80 -6.80 -0.75
N ILE A 70 1.93 -6.09 -0.76
CA ILE A 70 2.33 -5.22 -1.88
C ILE A 70 2.43 -6.02 -3.18
N ARG A 71 3.08 -7.20 -3.15
CA ARG A 71 3.21 -8.07 -4.31
C ARG A 71 1.85 -8.53 -4.84
N GLN A 72 0.93 -8.88 -3.95
CA GLN A 72 -0.43 -9.26 -4.31
C GLN A 72 -1.16 -8.08 -4.93
N TRP A 73 -1.14 -6.91 -4.29
CA TRP A 73 -1.82 -5.71 -4.80
C TRP A 73 -1.29 -5.31 -6.18
N ILE A 74 0.03 -5.32 -6.40
CA ILE A 74 0.61 -5.04 -7.73
C ILE A 74 0.07 -6.04 -8.78
N ARG A 75 0.01 -7.34 -8.45
CA ARG A 75 -0.55 -8.34 -9.36
C ARG A 75 -2.01 -8.07 -9.66
N GLU A 76 -2.81 -7.72 -8.67
CA GLU A 76 -4.22 -7.39 -8.83
C GLU A 76 -4.41 -6.14 -9.69
N GLN A 77 -3.63 -5.08 -9.49
CA GLN A 77 -3.67 -3.87 -10.30
C GLN A 77 -3.26 -4.13 -11.76
N LEU A 78 -2.20 -4.93 -11.98
CA LEU A 78 -1.81 -5.36 -13.31
C LEU A 78 -2.90 -6.23 -13.96
N LEU A 79 -3.53 -7.12 -13.19
CA LEU A 79 -4.62 -7.95 -13.68
C LEU A 79 -5.87 -7.12 -13.99
N ILE A 80 -6.20 -6.08 -13.23
CA ILE A 80 -7.31 -5.16 -13.54
C ILE A 80 -6.99 -4.41 -14.85
N GLY A 81 -5.77 -3.91 -15.01
CA GLY A 81 -5.31 -3.31 -16.26
C GLY A 81 -5.28 -4.29 -17.44
N MET A 82 -4.98 -5.56 -17.18
CA MET A 82 -4.91 -6.64 -18.18
C MET A 82 -6.23 -7.39 -18.37
N GLN A 83 -7.28 -7.20 -17.56
CA GLN A 83 -8.59 -7.87 -17.69
C GLN A 83 -9.47 -7.24 -18.78
N SER A 84 -8.89 -6.34 -19.57
CA SER A 84 -9.20 -6.25 -21.01
C SER A 84 -8.87 -7.56 -21.78
N THR A 85 -8.15 -8.52 -21.20
CA THR A 85 -7.65 -9.77 -21.79
C THR A 85 -7.38 -10.89 -20.74
N SER A 86 -8.43 -11.63 -20.36
CA SER A 86 -8.45 -13.05 -19.91
C SER A 86 -7.74 -13.58 -18.63
N LYS A 87 -8.57 -14.24 -17.79
CA LYS A 87 -8.39 -15.36 -16.81
C LYS A 87 -7.39 -15.25 -15.64
N LEU A 88 -7.96 -15.30 -14.42
CA LEU A 88 -7.34 -15.22 -13.10
C LEU A 88 -6.72 -16.54 -12.63
N ASN A 89 -5.51 -16.48 -12.07
CA ASN A 89 -4.93 -17.50 -11.18
C ASN A 89 -4.90 -16.95 -9.75
N THR A 90 -5.44 -17.70 -8.78
CA THR A 90 -5.41 -17.36 -7.35
C THR A 90 -4.00 -17.47 -6.78
N VAL A 91 -3.52 -16.38 -6.18
CA VAL A 91 -2.25 -16.32 -5.43
C VAL A 91 -2.55 -16.60 -3.95
N THR A 92 -1.81 -17.53 -3.36
CA THR A 92 -1.97 -17.93 -1.96
C THR A 92 -1.19 -16.98 -1.03
N ILE A 93 -1.88 -16.31 -0.11
CA ILE A 93 -1.25 -15.53 0.96
C ILE A 93 -0.58 -16.49 1.95
N ASN A 94 0.64 -16.17 2.38
CA ASN A 94 1.32 -16.95 3.42
C ASN A 94 0.51 -16.85 4.74
N PRO A 95 0.05 -17.98 5.33
CA PRO A 95 -0.79 -17.96 6.53
C PRO A 95 -0.10 -17.39 7.78
N LYS A 96 1.21 -17.17 7.75
CA LYS A 96 1.95 -16.47 8.82
C LYS A 96 1.79 -14.95 8.81
N CYS A 97 1.03 -14.43 7.86
CA CYS A 97 0.80 -12.99 7.65
C CYS A 97 -0.62 -12.54 8.02
N ILE A 98 -1.38 -13.43 8.66
CA ILE A 98 -2.73 -13.21 9.20
C ILE A 98 -2.63 -13.09 10.72
#